data_AF-A0A537YTM5-F1
#
_entry.id   AF-A0A537YTM5-F1
#
_cell.length_a   1.000
_cell.length_b   1.000
_cell.length_c   1.000
_cell.angle_alpha   90.00
_cell.angle_beta   90.00
_cell.angle_gamma   90.00
#
_symmetry.space_group_name_H-M   'P 1'
#
loop_
_entity.id
_entity.type
_entity.pdbx_description
1 polymer ?
#
loop_
_entity_poly.entity_id
_entity_poly.type
_entity_poly.pdbx_seq_one_letter_code
_entity_poly.pdbx_strand_id
1 'polypeptide(L)'
;MQERARFPEVAAKGGHYESFYIKACRPDGGQGVWIRHTVHKRPGTEPTGSIWFCLFDRDADGPRATKVTVPAAPRRRRRDRSWPGRGLGRHRGPHRLLVVHLHG
;
A
#
# COMPACT_ATOMS: atom_id res chain seq x y z
N MET A 1 -5.03 -10.79 -10.12
CA MET A 1 -4.74 -9.47 -9.49
C MET A 1 -3.33 -9.06 -9.90
N GLN A 2 -3.13 -7.80 -10.30
CA GLN A 2 -1.85 -7.30 -10.85
C GLN A 2 -0.86 -6.89 -9.76
N GLU A 3 0.43 -7.18 -9.97
CA GLU A 3 1.51 -6.78 -9.04
C GLU A 3 1.99 -5.34 -9.24
N ARG A 4 1.61 -4.68 -10.33
CA ARG A 4 2.08 -3.36 -10.72
C ARG A 4 0.95 -2.35 -10.80
N ALA A 5 1.29 -1.11 -10.46
CA ALA A 5 0.43 0.05 -10.64
C ALA A 5 0.13 0.28 -12.13
N ARG A 6 -1.15 0.52 -12.47
CA ARG A 6 -1.59 0.76 -13.86
C ARG A 6 -1.70 2.24 -14.19
N PHE A 7 -1.96 3.09 -13.19
CA PHE A 7 -2.13 4.53 -13.40
C PHE A 7 -1.02 5.23 -14.23
N PRO A 8 0.26 4.78 -14.22
CA PRO A 8 1.29 5.43 -15.05
C PRO A 8 1.09 5.19 -16.54
N GLU A 9 0.39 4.11 -16.91
CA GLU A 9 0.15 3.69 -18.30
C GLU A 9 -1.19 4.22 -18.85
N VAL A 10 -2.07 4.74 -17.97
CA VAL A 10 -3.35 5.30 -18.40
C VAL A 10 -3.10 6.61 -19.15
N ALA A 11 -3.72 6.78 -20.33
CA ALA A 11 -3.63 8.03 -21.09
C ALA A 11 -4.07 9.26 -20.27
N ALA A 12 -3.54 10.44 -20.56
CA ALA A 12 -3.86 11.67 -19.80
C ALA A 12 -5.37 11.99 -19.78
N LYS A 13 -6.06 11.78 -20.91
CA LYS A 13 -7.52 11.95 -21.02
C LYS A 13 -8.33 10.81 -20.39
N GLY A 14 -7.68 9.72 -19.99
CA GLY A 14 -8.33 8.59 -19.32
C GLY A 14 -8.45 8.83 -17.82
N GLY A 15 -9.68 8.82 -17.31
CA GLY A 15 -9.92 8.75 -15.87
C GLY A 15 -9.51 7.40 -15.31
N HIS A 16 -8.97 7.37 -14.09
CA HIS A 16 -8.57 6.12 -13.44
C HIS A 16 -8.65 6.23 -11.92
N TYR A 17 -9.09 5.15 -11.29
CA TYR A 17 -9.00 4.98 -9.86
C TYR A 17 -8.44 3.59 -9.56
N GLU A 18 -7.39 3.53 -8.74
CA GLU A 18 -6.84 2.27 -8.28
C GLU A 18 -6.48 2.32 -6.81
N SER A 19 -6.45 1.16 -6.16
CA SER A 19 -6.11 1.04 -4.75
C SER A 19 -5.37 -0.25 -4.45
N PHE A 20 -4.33 -0.16 -3.62
CA PHE A 20 -3.56 -1.26 -3.08
C PHE A 20 -3.71 -1.29 -1.57
N TYR A 21 -3.71 -2.49 -1.00
CA TYR A 21 -3.93 -2.71 0.41
C TYR A 21 -2.88 -3.67 0.96
N ILE A 22 -2.29 -3.29 2.08
CA ILE A 22 -1.51 -4.16 2.96
C ILE A 22 -2.25 -4.20 4.28
N LYS A 23 -2.35 -5.38 4.86
CA LYS A 23 -2.77 -5.53 6.25
C LYS A 23 -1.68 -6.27 7.00
N ALA A 24 -1.56 -6.04 8.29
CA ALA A 24 -0.69 -6.83 9.13
C ALA A 24 -1.37 -6.99 10.47
N CYS A 25 -1.21 -8.16 11.07
CA CYS A 25 -1.70 -8.43 12.41
C CYS A 25 -0.55 -9.04 13.21
N ARG A 26 -0.48 -8.68 14.49
CA ARG A 26 0.35 -9.42 15.43
C ARG A 26 -0.14 -10.88 15.48
N PRO A 27 0.75 -11.89 15.42
CA PRO A 27 0.35 -13.30 15.43
C PRO A 27 -0.45 -13.70 16.67
N ASP A 28 -0.09 -13.13 17.81
CA ASP A 28 -0.77 -13.27 19.11
C ASP A 28 -2.03 -12.40 19.25
N GLY A 29 -2.33 -11.58 18.24
CA GLY A 29 -3.48 -10.68 18.23
C GLY A 29 -3.22 -9.37 18.97
N GLY A 30 -4.29 -8.69 19.37
CA GLY A 30 -4.23 -7.41 20.09
C GLY A 30 -3.98 -6.19 19.18
N GLN A 31 -3.09 -6.29 18.20
CA GLN A 31 -2.80 -5.17 17.29
C GLN A 31 -2.81 -5.58 15.82
N GLY A 32 -3.21 -4.64 14.97
CA GLY A 32 -3.12 -4.77 13.52
C GLY A 32 -3.05 -3.42 12.83
N VAL A 33 -2.51 -3.40 11.61
CA VAL A 33 -2.42 -2.19 10.79
C VAL A 33 -2.98 -2.44 9.41
N TRP A 34 -3.68 -1.45 8.87
CA TRP A 34 -4.07 -1.40 7.47
C TRP A 34 -3.36 -0.22 6.80
N ILE A 35 -2.72 -0.48 5.67
CA ILE A 35 -2.15 0.55 4.80
C ILE A 35 -2.88 0.47 3.46
N ARG A 36 -3.50 1.57 3.06
CA ARG A 36 -4.13 1.70 1.74
C ARG A 36 -3.42 2.78 0.94
N HIS A 37 -2.95 2.42 -0.24
CA HIS A 37 -2.49 3.39 -1.24
C HIS A 37 -3.55 3.51 -2.33
N THR A 38 -4.02 4.71 -2.61
CA THR A 38 -5.00 4.99 -3.69
C THR A 38 -4.44 5.97 -4.69
N VAL A 39 -4.69 5.78 -5.97
CA VAL A 39 -4.46 6.80 -7.00
C VAL A 39 -5.80 7.20 -7.60
N HIS A 40 -6.04 8.50 -7.67
CA HIS A 40 -7.18 9.10 -8.36
C HIS A 40 -6.66 10.01 -9.48
N LYS A 41 -6.96 9.65 -10.72
CA LYS A 41 -6.63 10.40 -11.93
C LYS A 41 -7.94 10.87 -12.57
N ARG A 42 -8.21 12.17 -12.54
CA ARG A 42 -9.33 12.73 -13.34
C ARG A 42 -8.82 12.99 -14.77
N PRO A 43 -9.67 12.84 -15.80
CA PRO A 43 -9.30 13.16 -17.18
C PRO A 43 -8.64 14.53 -17.31
N GLY A 44 -7.46 14.58 -17.95
CA GLY A 44 -6.73 15.81 -18.23
C GLY A 44 -6.06 16.47 -17.01
N THR A 45 -6.06 15.82 -15.85
CA THR A 45 -5.46 16.35 -14.61
C THR A 45 -4.29 15.50 -14.13
N GLU A 46 -3.38 16.12 -13.39
CA GLU A 46 -2.33 15.38 -12.68
C GLU A 46 -2.96 14.43 -11.64
N PRO A 47 -2.53 13.15 -11.60
CA PRO A 47 -3.06 12.19 -10.66
C PRO A 47 -2.66 12.54 -9.23
N THR A 48 -3.55 12.24 -8.28
CA THR A 48 -3.29 12.37 -6.85
C THR A 48 -3.18 11.00 -6.20
N GLY A 49 -2.20 10.83 -5.31
CA GLY A 49 -1.99 9.64 -4.51
C GLY A 49 -2.40 9.91 -3.08
N SER A 50 -3.09 8.97 -2.43
CA SER A 50 -3.34 9.02 -0.99
C SER A 50 -2.81 7.77 -0.31
N ILE A 51 -2.10 7.94 0.81
CA ILE A 51 -1.72 6.86 1.71
C ILE A 51 -2.56 7.02 2.97
N TRP A 52 -3.31 5.97 3.29
CA TRP A 52 -4.04 5.82 4.53
C TRP A 52 -3.30 4.82 5.41
N PHE A 53 -3.18 5.14 6.68
CA PHE A 53 -2.72 4.23 7.72
C PHE A 53 -3.79 4.16 8.79
N CYS A 54 -4.16 2.94 9.20
CA CYS A 54 -5.06 2.71 10.32
C CYS A 54 -4.42 1.71 11.27
N LEU A 55 -4.26 2.08 12.53
CA LEU A 55 -3.84 1.21 13.62
C LEU A 55 -5.08 0.75 14.38
N PHE A 56 -5.22 -0.56 14.49
CA PHE A 56 -6.18 -1.25 15.35
C PHE A 56 -5.41 -1.74 16.57
N ASP A 57 -5.91 -1.39 17.74
CA ASP A 57 -5.32 -1.76 19.02
C ASP A 57 -6.47 -2.13 19.96
N ARG A 58 -6.42 -3.32 20.55
CA ARG A 58 -7.48 -3.85 21.41
C ARG A 58 -7.68 -2.98 22.65
N ASP A 59 -6.60 -2.37 23.14
CA ASP A 59 -6.62 -1.61 24.39
C ASP A 59 -6.91 -0.12 24.16
N ALA A 60 -7.17 0.29 22.91
CA ALA A 60 -7.57 1.65 22.57
C ALA A 60 -9.09 1.75 22.37
N ASP A 61 -9.65 2.94 22.62
CA ASP A 61 -11.09 3.24 22.46
C ASP A 61 -11.61 3.04 21.03
N GLY A 62 -10.70 3.00 20.05
CA GLY A 62 -11.05 2.71 18.66
C GLY A 62 -9.85 2.80 17.70
N PRO A 63 -10.09 2.56 16.40
CA PRO A 63 -9.04 2.63 15.39
C PRO A 63 -8.47 4.05 15.25
N ARG A 64 -7.14 4.15 15.21
CA ARG A 64 -6.43 5.42 14.98
C ARG A 64 -6.00 5.50 13.53
N ALA A 65 -6.57 6.46 12.79
CA ALA A 65 -6.31 6.62 11.37
C ALA A 65 -5.62 7.94 11.04
N THR A 66 -4.71 7.90 10.08
CA THR A 66 -4.14 9.09 9.44
C THR A 66 -4.09 8.92 7.93
N LYS A 67 -4.05 10.05 7.23
CA LYS A 67 -4.04 10.10 5.77
C LYS A 67 -3.15 11.23 5.30
N VAL A 68 -2.36 10.96 4.28
CA VAL A 68 -1.70 12.00 3.48
C VAL A 68 -2.13 11.88 2.02
N THR A 69 -2.31 13.02 1.37
CA THR A 69 -2.57 13.10 -0.08
C THR A 69 -1.46 13.94 -0.71
N VAL A 70 -0.84 13.42 -1.77
CA VAL A 70 0.28 14.05 -2.49
C VAL A 70 0.08 13.89 -4.00
N PRO A 71 0.76 14.68 -4.85
CA PRO A 71 0.84 14.37 -6.27
C PRO A 71 1.36 12.95 -6.50
N ALA A 72 0.70 12.17 -7.37
CA ALA A 72 1.14 10.82 -7.71
C ALA A 72 2.22 10.89 -8.80
N ALA A 73 3.42 11.32 -8.43
CA ALA A 73 4.54 11.37 -9.36
C ALA A 73 4.89 9.95 -9.85
N PRO A 74 5.06 9.73 -11.17
CA PRO A 74 5.56 8.47 -11.67
C PRO A 74 6.98 8.25 -11.11
N ARG A 75 7.15 7.19 -10.33
CA ARG A 75 8.43 6.85 -9.72
C ARG A 75 9.43 6.49 -10.83
N ARG A 76 10.49 7.29 -11.02
CA ARG A 76 11.71 6.80 -11.69
C ARG A 76 12.22 5.61 -10.85
N ARG A 77 12.50 4.47 -11.50
CA ARG A 77 13.19 3.35 -10.85
C ARG A 77 14.44 3.88 -10.15
N ARG A 78 14.49 3.81 -8.82
CA ARG A 78 15.76 3.92 -8.10
C ARG A 78 16.56 2.68 -8.50
N ARG A 79 17.77 2.85 -9.06
CA ARG A 79 18.71 1.74 -9.21
C ARG A 79 18.85 1.08 -7.84
N ASP A 80 18.72 -0.24 -7.86
CA ASP A 80 18.76 -1.12 -6.69
C ASP A 80 19.97 -0.78 -5.83
N ARG A 81 19.75 -0.21 -4.63
CA ARG A 81 20.73 -0.32 -3.55
C ARG A 81 20.29 -1.58 -2.82
N SER A 82 21.02 -2.65 -3.06
CA SER A 82 20.88 -3.93 -2.37
C SER A 82 20.59 -3.70 -0.88
N TRP A 83 19.41 -4.13 -0.43
CA TRP A 83 19.02 -4.12 0.97
C TRP A 83 19.81 -5.21 1.71
N PRO A 84 20.68 -4.89 2.69
CA PRO A 84 21.38 -5.91 3.45
C PRO A 84 20.48 -6.35 4.62
N GLY A 85 19.80 -7.48 4.51
CA GLY A 85 18.99 -7.97 5.63
C GLY A 85 18.20 -9.25 5.37
N ARG A 86 18.77 -10.37 5.82
CA ARG A 86 18.24 -11.71 6.13
C ARG A 86 16.74 -11.99 5.89
N GLY A 87 16.48 -12.88 4.93
CA GLY A 87 15.58 -14.04 5.09
C GLY A 87 14.09 -13.80 5.37
N LEU A 88 13.34 -13.19 4.45
CA LEU A 88 11.88 -13.38 4.38
C LEU A 88 11.58 -14.56 3.48
N GLY A 89 11.02 -15.63 4.06
CA GLY A 89 10.61 -16.84 3.36
C GLY A 89 9.72 -16.50 2.14
N ARG A 90 10.14 -16.97 0.96
CA ARG A 90 9.35 -16.89 -0.27
C ARG A 90 8.13 -17.78 -0.14
N HIS A 91 7.02 -17.21 0.32
CA HIS A 91 5.74 -17.88 0.24
C HIS A 91 5.18 -17.59 -1.18
N ARG A 92 5.26 -18.57 -2.09
CA ARG A 92 4.51 -18.57 -3.35
C ARG A 92 3.14 -19.22 -3.08
N GLY A 93 2.07 -18.46 -3.27
CA GLY A 93 0.68 -18.91 -3.16
C GLY A 93 -0.23 -17.85 -3.79
N PRO A 94 -1.34 -18.23 -4.42
CA PRO A 94 -2.04 -17.37 -5.37
C PRO A 94 -2.81 -16.25 -4.65
N HIS A 95 -2.67 -15.04 -5.18
CA HIS A 95 -3.48 -13.83 -4.94
C HIS A 95 -3.70 -13.42 -3.48
N ARG A 96 -2.89 -12.45 -3.04
CA ARG A 96 -2.81 -12.08 -1.63
C ARG A 96 -3.10 -10.61 -1.41
N LEU A 97 -4.09 -10.36 -0.56
CA LEU A 97 -3.91 -9.42 0.54
C LEU A 97 -2.56 -9.74 1.18
N LEU A 98 -1.57 -8.84 1.08
CA LEU A 98 -0.33 -9.04 1.82
C LEU A 98 -0.68 -8.86 3.30
N VAL A 99 -0.91 -9.99 3.99
CA VAL A 99 -0.94 -10.07 5.45
C VAL A 99 0.50 -10.30 5.89
N VAL A 100 1.17 -9.25 6.32
CA VAL A 100 2.48 -9.39 6.97
C VAL A 100 2.24 -9.77 8.42
N HIS A 101 2.86 -10.85 8.88
CA HIS A 101 2.93 -11.17 10.31
C HIS A 101 4.20 -10.51 10.84
N LEU A 102 4.05 -9.60 11.80
CA LEU A 102 5.19 -9.00 12.48
C LEU A 102 5.67 -9.99 13.55
N HIS A 103 6.84 -10.59 13.36
CA HIS A 103 7.51 -11.35 14.40
C HIS A 103 8.38 -10.38 15.21
N GLY A 104 8.12 -10.33 16.52
CA GLY A 104 8.97 -9.64 17.50
C GLY A 104 10.15 -10.49 17.93
#